data_AF-A0A7C1R6M5-F1
#
_entry.id   AF-A0A7C1R6M5-F1
#
_cell.length_a   1.000
_cell.length_b   1.000
_cell.length_c   1.000
_cell.angle_alpha   90.00
_cell.angle_beta   90.00
_cell.angle_gamma   90.00
#
_symmetry.space_group_name_H-M   'P 1'
#
loop_
_entity.id
_entity.type
_entity.pdbx_description
1 polymer ?
#
loop_
_entity_poly.entity_id
_entity_poly.type
_entity_poly.pdbx_seq_one_letter_code
_entity_poly.pdbx_strand_id
1 'polypeptide(L)'
;MNIEGAYWAAGERSAKWEEKTTVQVSRQELPKFAATLTGFSPGMEAKFHGESKNTGYSMDSTTMELSVFSPGRKIAIRLNPDEVFWLTSLVLSQLKRSRPGLSVSDILNLLKLSYSKPRR
;
A
#
# COMPACT_ATOMS: atom_id res chain seq x y z
N MET A 1 -5.54 6.51 4.41
CA MET A 1 -5.13 5.32 5.18
C MET A 1 -3.67 5.50 5.51
N ASN A 2 -3.24 5.15 6.72
CA ASN A 2 -1.84 5.20 7.10
C ASN A 2 -1.27 3.78 7.07
N ILE A 3 -0.01 3.68 6.66
CA ILE A 3 0.82 2.49 6.80
C ILE A 3 1.85 2.82 7.86
N GLU A 4 1.91 2.00 8.89
CA GLU A 4 2.82 2.16 10.02
C GLU A 4 3.72 0.93 10.10
N GLY A 5 5.02 1.14 10.15
CA GLY A 5 6.01 0.08 10.33
C GLY A 5 6.92 0.40 11.50
N ALA A 6 7.23 -0.61 12.31
CA ALA A 6 8.20 -0.53 13.39
C ALA A 6 9.12 -1.76 13.36
N TYR A 7 10.37 -1.60 13.80
CA TYR A 7 11.30 -2.73 13.96
C TYR A 7 11.05 -3.47 15.28
N TRP A 8 11.36 -4.76 15.28
CA TRP A 8 11.67 -5.49 16.50
C TRP A 8 13.10 -5.20 16.92
N ALA A 9 13.28 -4.74 18.15
CA ALA A 9 14.61 -4.69 18.72
C ALA A 9 15.08 -6.09 19.13
N ALA A 10 16.38 -6.32 18.98
CA ALA A 10 16.98 -7.61 19.35
C ALA A 10 16.73 -7.90 20.84
N GLY A 11 16.14 -9.06 21.12
CA GLY A 11 15.83 -9.51 22.48
C GLY A 11 14.55 -8.92 23.10
N GLU A 12 13.85 -8.03 22.40
CA GLU A 12 12.54 -7.54 22.84
C GLU A 12 11.40 -8.43 22.34
N ARG A 13 10.30 -8.48 23.09
CA ARG A 13 9.10 -9.27 22.74
C ARG A 13 8.07 -8.48 21.92
N SER A 14 8.40 -7.23 21.57
CA SER A 14 7.48 -6.31 20.92
C SER A 14 8.20 -5.39 19.93
N ALA A 15 7.43 -4.85 18.99
CA ALA A 15 7.89 -3.79 18.09
C ALA A 15 8.01 -2.45 18.84
N LYS A 16 9.01 -1.65 18.45
CA LYS A 16 9.22 -0.27 18.94
C LYS A 16 8.29 0.71 18.24
N TRP A 17 7.00 0.69 18.58
CA TRP A 17 5.97 1.51 17.95
C TRP A 17 6.14 3.00 18.17
N GLU A 18 6.88 3.39 19.22
CA GLU A 18 7.26 4.76 19.54
C GLU A 18 8.21 5.35 18.49
N GLU A 19 8.97 4.49 17.80
CA GLU A 19 9.89 4.84 16.72
C GLU A 19 9.36 4.49 15.32
N LYS A 20 8.03 4.32 15.19
CA LYS A 20 7.42 3.89 13.94
C LYS A 20 7.63 4.87 12.79
N THR A 21 7.80 4.33 11.59
CA THR A 21 7.66 5.09 10.35
C THR A 21 6.20 5.07 9.92
N THR A 22 5.59 6.25 9.82
CA THR A 22 4.20 6.42 9.35
C THR A 22 4.20 7.07 7.97
N VAL A 23 3.52 6.44 7.01
CA VAL A 23 3.29 7.02 5.69
C VAL A 23 1.81 6.98 5.34
N GLN A 24 1.28 8.12 4.90
CA GLN A 24 -0.11 8.21 4.47
C GLN A 24 -0.22 7.85 2.98
N VAL A 25 -1.07 6.87 2.68
CA VAL A 25 -1.54 6.61 1.30
C VAL A 25 -2.48 7.74 0.90
N SER A 26 -2.07 8.53 -0.09
CA SER A 26 -2.86 9.66 -0.58
C SER A 26 -4.06 9.20 -1.41
N ARG A 27 -5.04 10.08 -1.60
CA ARG A 27 -6.20 9.79 -2.48
C ARG A 27 -5.77 9.52 -3.93
N GLN A 28 -4.67 10.13 -4.37
CA GLN A 28 -4.15 9.97 -5.73
C GLN A 28 -3.44 8.64 -5.92
N GLU A 29 -2.79 8.12 -4.87
CA GLU A 29 -2.11 6.84 -4.90
C GLU A 29 -3.04 5.64 -4.70
N LEU A 30 -4.16 5.84 -3.99
CA LEU A 30 -5.07 4.76 -3.59
C LEU A 30 -5.51 3.83 -4.73
N PRO A 31 -5.81 4.30 -5.96
CA PRO A 31 -6.12 3.42 -7.08
C PRO A 31 -4.94 2.55 -7.52
N LYS A 32 -3.72 3.11 -7.55
CA LYS A 32 -2.51 2.34 -7.90
C LYS A 32 -2.20 1.29 -6.83
N PHE A 33 -2.41 1.65 -5.56
CA PHE A 33 -2.27 0.73 -4.42
C PHE A 33 -3.25 -0.44 -4.54
N ALA A 34 -4.52 -0.16 -4.80
CA ALA A 34 -5.53 -1.18 -5.05
C ALA A 34 -5.16 -2.07 -6.24
N ALA A 35 -4.74 -1.47 -7.36
CA ALA A 35 -4.36 -2.21 -8.56
C ALA A 35 -3.15 -3.13 -8.34
N THR A 36 -2.20 -2.74 -7.49
CA THR A 36 -1.05 -3.58 -7.15
C THR A 36 -1.45 -4.74 -6.25
N LEU A 37 -2.35 -4.53 -5.27
CA LEU A 37 -2.90 -5.61 -4.44
C LEU A 37 -3.69 -6.64 -5.27
N THR A 38 -4.45 -6.19 -6.26
CA THR A 38 -5.24 -7.08 -7.14
C THR A 38 -4.42 -7.68 -8.29
N GLY A 39 -3.10 -7.42 -8.35
CA GLY A 39 -2.23 -7.91 -9.42
C GLY A 39 -2.45 -7.27 -10.80
N PHE A 40 -3.29 -6.24 -10.90
CA PHE A 40 -3.51 -5.50 -12.15
C PHE A 40 -2.34 -4.56 -12.49
N SER A 41 -1.48 -4.28 -11.51
CA SER A 41 -0.27 -3.48 -11.62
C SER A 41 0.91 -4.25 -11.02
N PRO A 42 2.07 -4.34 -11.68
CA PRO A 42 3.21 -5.15 -11.21
C PRO A 42 3.81 -4.63 -9.89
N GLY A 43 3.60 -3.36 -9.58
CA GLY A 43 4.14 -2.73 -8.39
C GLY A 43 3.89 -1.23 -8.35
N MET A 44 4.25 -0.62 -7.23
CA MET A 44 4.23 0.82 -7.07
C MET A 44 5.29 1.30 -6.08
N GLU A 45 5.65 2.56 -6.22
CA GLU A 45 6.47 3.31 -5.29
C GLU A 45 5.90 4.72 -5.17
N ALA A 46 5.68 5.17 -3.94
CA ALA A 46 5.21 6.51 -3.62
C ALA A 46 6.26 7.19 -2.72
N LYS A 47 6.71 8.38 -3.14
CA LYS A 47 7.81 9.13 -2.54
C LYS A 47 7.33 10.50 -2.10
N PHE A 48 8.19 11.20 -1.34
CA PHE A 48 7.99 12.60 -0.96
C PHE A 48 6.84 12.82 0.03
N HIS A 49 6.62 11.84 0.92
CA HIS A 49 5.69 11.96 2.04
C HIS A 49 6.36 12.60 3.27
N GLY A 50 5.53 13.04 4.22
CA GLY A 50 5.95 13.70 5.45
C GLY A 50 6.38 15.17 5.25
N GLU A 51 6.60 15.88 6.36
CA GLU A 51 6.97 17.30 6.34
C GLU A 51 8.28 17.55 5.57
N SER A 52 9.27 16.67 5.78
CA SER A 52 10.58 16.74 5.12
C SER A 52 10.62 16.10 3.73
N LYS A 53 9.49 15.59 3.20
CA LYS A 53 9.39 14.96 1.88
C LYS A 53 10.42 13.86 1.62
N ASN A 54 10.75 13.08 2.65
CA ASN A 54 11.81 12.07 2.61
C ASN A 54 11.33 10.68 3.05
N THR A 55 10.03 10.50 3.21
CA THR A 55 9.41 9.20 3.48
C THR A 55 8.60 8.70 2.30
N GLY A 56 8.32 7.41 2.28
CA GLY A 56 7.56 6.77 1.22
C GLY A 56 7.28 5.30 1.49
N TYR A 57 6.60 4.68 0.54
CA TYR A 57 6.31 3.24 0.58
C TYR A 57 6.35 2.64 -0.81
N SER A 58 6.53 1.32 -0.86
CA SER A 58 6.51 0.55 -2.10
C SER A 58 5.80 -0.78 -1.90
N MET A 59 5.24 -1.31 -2.97
CA MET A 59 4.60 -2.62 -2.98
C MET A 59 4.88 -3.33 -4.29
N ASP A 60 5.20 -4.61 -4.21
CA ASP A 60 5.44 -5.49 -5.36
C ASP A 60 4.32 -6.52 -5.48
N SER A 61 3.71 -6.65 -6.67
CA SER A 61 2.56 -7.53 -6.84
C SER A 61 2.92 -9.01 -7.01
N THR A 62 4.21 -9.35 -7.15
CA THR A 62 4.66 -10.72 -7.36
C THR A 62 5.00 -11.37 -6.02
N THR A 63 5.69 -10.62 -5.17
CA THR A 63 6.18 -11.06 -3.86
C THR A 63 5.25 -10.67 -2.72
N MET A 64 4.29 -9.76 -2.97
CA MET A 64 3.46 -9.12 -1.95
C MET A 64 4.28 -8.47 -0.83
N GLU A 65 5.51 -8.02 -1.16
CA GLU A 65 6.32 -7.24 -0.23
C GLU A 65 5.78 -5.81 -0.16
N LEU A 66 5.33 -5.39 1.03
CA LEU A 66 4.99 -4.01 1.35
C LEU A 66 6.11 -3.42 2.20
N SER A 67 6.66 -2.29 1.75
CA SER A 67 7.74 -1.60 2.44
C SER A 67 7.34 -0.17 2.78
N VAL A 68 7.73 0.31 3.96
CA VAL A 68 7.78 1.73 4.31
C VAL A 68 9.23 2.14 4.52
N PHE A 69 9.58 3.33 4.06
CA PHE A 69 10.95 3.83 4.15
C PHE A 69 11.02 5.29 4.54
N SER A 70 12.13 5.62 5.18
CA SER A 70 12.53 6.95 5.65
C SER A 70 14.07 7.02 5.58
N PRO A 71 14.71 8.19 5.77
CA PRO A 71 16.17 8.27 5.68
C PRO A 71 16.87 7.24 6.57
N GLY A 72 17.70 6.38 5.96
CA GLY A 72 18.46 5.35 6.67
C GLY A 72 17.65 4.17 7.24
N ARG A 73 16.33 4.09 7.00
CA ARG A 73 15.46 3.02 7.52
C ARG A 73 14.48 2.51 6.46
N LYS A 74 14.39 1.18 6.30
CA LYS A 74 13.39 0.50 5.44
C LYS A 74 12.81 -0.70 6.19
N ILE A 75 11.50 -0.68 6.43
CA ILE A 75 10.77 -1.76 7.09
C ILE A 75 9.93 -2.43 6.01
N ALA A 76 10.09 -3.75 5.84
CA ALA A 76 9.43 -4.53 4.82
C ALA A 76 8.77 -5.76 5.43
N ILE A 77 7.55 -6.06 4.98
CA ILE A 77 6.83 -7.29 5.31
C ILE A 77 6.35 -7.96 4.02
N ARG A 78 6.31 -9.29 4.00
CA ARG A 78 5.61 -10.03 2.95
C ARG A 78 4.22 -10.36 3.47
N LEU A 79 3.20 -9.92 2.74
CA LEU A 79 1.83 -10.21 3.07
C LEU A 79 1.47 -11.63 2.63
N ASN A 80 0.84 -12.39 3.52
CA ASN A 80 0.23 -13.68 3.19
C ASN A 80 -1.13 -13.48 2.47
N PRO A 81 -1.72 -14.53 1.87
CA PRO A 81 -2.98 -14.38 1.13
C PRO A 81 -4.14 -13.81 1.95
N ASP A 82 -4.25 -14.14 3.24
CA ASP A 82 -5.30 -13.63 4.12
C ASP A 82 -5.13 -12.13 4.40
N GLU A 83 -3.89 -11.70 4.63
CA GLU A 83 -3.55 -10.28 4.80
C GLU A 83 -3.81 -9.47 3.53
N VAL A 84 -3.47 -10.03 2.36
CA VAL A 84 -3.78 -9.42 1.06
C VAL A 84 -5.29 -9.27 0.88
N PHE A 85 -6.08 -10.30 1.23
CA PHE A 85 -7.54 -10.24 1.16
C PHE A 85 -8.11 -9.11 2.02
N TRP A 86 -7.73 -9.05 3.30
CA TRP A 86 -8.23 -8.03 4.23
C TRP A 86 -7.81 -6.63 3.82
N LEU A 87 -6.55 -6.44 3.43
CA LEU A 87 -6.04 -5.14 2.99
C LEU A 87 -6.72 -4.68 1.69
N THR A 88 -6.92 -5.60 0.73
CA THR A 88 -7.65 -5.30 -0.51
C THR A 88 -9.08 -4.86 -0.23
N SER A 89 -9.79 -5.58 0.65
CA SER A 89 -11.16 -5.24 1.05
C SER A 89 -11.25 -3.85 1.69
N LEU A 90 -10.31 -3.52 2.58
CA LEU A 90 -10.22 -2.21 3.21
C LEU A 90 -10.01 -1.10 2.18
N VAL A 91 -9.07 -1.29 1.25
CA VAL A 91 -8.73 -0.30 0.22
C VAL A 91 -9.88 -0.09 -0.76
N LEU A 92 -10.55 -1.16 -1.20
CA LEU A 92 -11.72 -1.07 -2.09
C LEU A 92 -12.89 -0.36 -1.39
N SER A 93 -13.08 -0.57 -0.09
CA SER A 93 -14.10 0.13 0.70
C SER A 93 -13.85 1.64 0.75
N GLN A 94 -12.57 2.06 0.86
CA GLN A 94 -12.20 3.48 0.81
C GLN A 94 -12.43 4.08 -0.57
N LEU A 95 -12.11 3.36 -1.65
CA LEU A 95 -12.39 3.79 -3.02
C LEU A 95 -13.90 3.94 -3.25
N LYS A 96 -14.71 2.98 -2.81
CA LYS A 96 -16.17 3.04 -2.89
C LYS A 96 -16.72 4.24 -2.13
N ARG A 97 -16.23 4.52 -0.93
CA ARG A 97 -16.61 5.72 -0.16
C ARG A 97 -16.33 7.02 -0.93
N SER A 98 -15.26 7.06 -1.71
CA SER A 98 -14.93 8.24 -2.55
C SER A 98 -15.78 8.34 -3.83
N ARG A 99 -16.45 7.25 -4.24
CA ARG A 99 -17.26 7.13 -5.47
C ARG A 99 -18.53 6.31 -5.20
N PRO A 100 -19.50 6.84 -4.45
CA PRO A 100 -20.66 6.07 -3.96
C PRO A 100 -21.56 5.49 -5.06
N GLY A 101 -21.51 6.02 -6.28
CA GLY A 101 -22.26 5.49 -7.43
C GLY A 101 -21.64 4.26 -8.10
N LEU A 102 -20.44 3.82 -7.68
CA LEU A 102 -19.78 2.65 -8.24
C LEU A 102 -19.88 1.45 -7.29
N SER A 103 -20.22 0.28 -7.84
CA SER A 103 -20.06 -0.99 -7.14
C SER A 103 -18.57 -1.35 -6.99
N VAL A 104 -18.25 -2.28 -6.10
CA VAL A 104 -16.87 -2.79 -5.99
C VAL A 104 -16.43 -3.46 -7.30
N SER A 105 -17.34 -4.14 -7.99
CA SER A 105 -17.09 -4.74 -9.30
C SER A 105 -16.75 -3.68 -10.36
N ASP A 106 -17.46 -2.55 -10.37
CA ASP A 106 -17.15 -1.43 -11.28
C ASP A 106 -15.75 -0.87 -11.00
N ILE A 107 -15.39 -0.72 -9.73
CA ILE A 107 -14.06 -0.27 -9.32
C ILE A 107 -12.99 -1.25 -9.81
N LEU A 108 -13.16 -2.56 -9.59
CA LEU A 108 -12.22 -3.57 -10.07
C LEU A 108 -12.06 -3.55 -11.59
N ASN A 109 -13.17 -3.39 -12.33
CA ASN A 109 -13.14 -3.26 -13.79
C ASN A 109 -12.38 -2.02 -14.24
N LEU A 110 -12.60 -0.87 -13.60
CA LEU A 110 -11.87 0.37 -13.89
C LEU A 110 -10.37 0.23 -13.58
N LEU A 111 -10.01 -0.41 -12.47
CA LEU A 111 -8.61 -0.68 -12.12
C LEU A 111 -7.95 -1.56 -13.17
N LYS A 112 -8.59 -2.68 -13.56
CA LYS A 112 -8.09 -3.57 -14.61
C LYS A 112 -7.90 -2.85 -15.94
N LEU A 113 -8.91 -2.09 -16.39
CA LEU A 113 -8.83 -1.30 -17.62
C LEU A 113 -7.74 -0.23 -17.59
N SER A 114 -7.47 0.36 -16.41
CA SER A 114 -6.50 1.44 -16.26
C SER A 114 -5.06 0.94 -16.13
N TYR A 115 -4.84 -0.20 -15.46
CA TYR A 115 -3.50 -0.64 -15.05
C TYR A 115 -3.00 -1.91 -15.74
N SER A 116 -3.89 -2.74 -16.30
CA SER A 116 -3.49 -3.97 -17.01
C SER A 116 -3.17 -3.75 -18.49
N LYS A 117 -3.14 -2.50 -18.96
CA LYS A 117 -2.72 -2.20 -20.34
C LYS A 117 -1.22 -2.52 -20.48
N PRO A 118 -0.80 -3.25 -21.54
CA PRO A 118 0.62 -3.40 -21.82
C PRO A 118 1.23 -2.02 -22.00
N ARG A 119 2.32 -1.75 -21.27
CA ARG A 119 3.14 -0.55 -21.50
C ARG A 119 3.66 -0.65 -22.93
N ARG A 120 3.26 0.30 -23.79
CA ARG A 120 3.88 0.50 -25.10
C ARG A 120 5.31 0.98 -24.92
#